data_AF-A0A8J8BKY4-F1
#
_entry.id   AF-A0A8J8BKY4-F1
#
_cell.length_a   1.000
_cell.length_b   1.000
_cell.length_c   1.000
_cell.angle_alpha   90.00
_cell.angle_beta   90.00
_cell.angle_gamma   90.00
#
_symmetry.space_group_name_H-M   'P 1'
#
loop_
_entity.id
_entity.type
_entity.pdbx_description
1 polymer ?
#
loop_
_entity_poly.entity_id
_entity_poly.type
_entity_poly.pdbx_seq_one_letter_code
_entity_poly.pdbx_strand_id
1 'polypeptide(L)' 'MAFSEASKQRLEDERTDLEGELGKYRQLVKDLLKSGESKLVKTQRQKQYHMKITELQGKLEHLGK' A
#
# COMPACT_ATOMS: atom_id res chain seq x y z
N MET A 1 -9.78 -23.78 -18.22
CA MET A 1 -9.46 -22.65 -19.13
C MET A 1 -7.99 -22.30 -18.88
N ALA A 2 -7.13 -22.30 -19.90
CA ALA A 2 -5.74 -21.88 -19.70
C ALA A 2 -5.72 -20.34 -19.57
N PHE A 3 -5.35 -19.86 -18.39
CA PHE A 3 -5.09 -18.44 -18.13
C PHE A 3 -3.90 -17.99 -18.98
N SER A 4 -4.08 -16.95 -19.81
CA SER A 4 -3.05 -16.54 -20.77
C SER A 4 -1.81 -15.98 -20.09
N GLU A 5 -0.63 -16.17 -20.68
CA GLU A 5 0.64 -15.60 -20.17
C GLU A 5 0.58 -14.07 -20.02
N ALA A 6 -0.10 -13.39 -20.95
CA ALA A 6 -0.38 -11.96 -20.87
C ALA A 6 -1.30 -11.54 -19.72
N SER A 7 -2.11 -12.47 -19.20
CA SER A 7 -2.92 -12.25 -18.00
C SER A 7 -2.10 -12.45 -16.73
N LYS A 8 -1.10 -13.35 -16.73
CA LYS A 8 -0.16 -13.52 -15.61
C LYS A 8 0.73 -12.30 -15.44
N GLN A 9 1.32 -11.84 -16.54
CA GLN A 9 2.20 -10.68 -16.52
C GLN A 9 1.49 -9.43 -15.96
N ARG A 10 0.25 -9.18 -16.38
CA ARG A 10 -0.56 -8.06 -15.86
C ARG A 10 -0.83 -8.15 -14.36
N LEU A 11 -1.08 -9.35 -13.83
CA LEU A 11 -1.27 -9.53 -12.39
C LEU A 11 0.03 -9.33 -11.62
N GLU A 12 1.17 -9.76 -12.18
CA GLU A 12 2.49 -9.52 -11.57
C GLU A 12 2.87 -8.04 -11.56
N ASP A 13 2.58 -7.33 -12.65
CA ASP A 13 2.78 -5.88 -12.75
C ASP A 13 1.90 -5.14 -11.73
N GLU A 14 0.61 -5.47 -11.65
CA GLU A 14 -0.33 -4.86 -10.70
C GLU A 14 0.07 -5.15 -9.24
N ARG A 15 0.55 -6.38 -8.97
CA ARG A 15 1.09 -6.73 -7.66
C ARG A 15 2.33 -5.89 -7.33
N THR A 16 3.24 -5.73 -8.28
CA THR A 16 4.48 -4.95 -8.10
C THR A 16 4.16 -3.49 -7.80
N ASP A 17 3.21 -2.90 -8.51
CA ASP A 17 2.77 -1.52 -8.28
C ASP A 17 2.16 -1.35 -6.88
N LEU A 18 1.28 -2.28 -6.47
CA LEU A 18 0.66 -2.24 -5.15
C LEU A 18 1.67 -2.46 -4.01
N GLU A 19 2.63 -3.38 -4.17
CA GLU A 19 3.72 -3.58 -3.21
C GLU A 19 4.59 -2.31 -3.12
N GLY A 20 4.84 -1.64 -4.25
CA GLY A 20 5.55 -0.35 -4.31
C GLY A 20 4.81 0.77 -3.58
N GLU A 21 3.52 0.95 -3.83
CA GLU A 21 2.69 1.94 -3.12
C GLU A 21 2.62 1.65 -1.61
N LEU A 22 2.46 0.39 -1.24
CA LEU A 22 2.44 -0.04 0.16
C LEU A 22 3.76 0.30 0.85
N GLY A 23 4.89 0.09 0.17
CA GLY A 23 6.21 0.51 0.63
C GLY A 23 6.29 2.02 0.89
N LYS A 24 5.78 2.84 -0.04
CA LYS A 24 5.72 4.31 0.11
C LYS A 24 4.92 4.72 1.34
N TYR A 25 3.72 4.18 1.54
CA TYR A 25 2.89 4.55 2.71
C TYR A 25 3.50 4.07 4.04
N ARG A 26 4.15 2.91 4.06
CA ARG A 26 4.92 2.46 5.24
C ARG A 26 6.07 3.41 5.55
N GLN A 27 6.75 3.94 4.54
CA GLN A 27 7.79 4.93 4.71
C GLN A 27 7.23 6.26 5.23
N LEU A 28 6.10 6.73 4.68
CA LEU A 28 5.41 7.94 5.16
C LEU A 28 5.03 7.84 6.65
N VAL A 29 4.62 6.67 7.14
CA VAL A 29 4.38 6.45 8.57
C VAL A 29 5.67 6.60 9.38
N LYS A 30 6.79 6.02 8.93
CA LYS A 30 8.09 6.17 9.61
C LYS A 30 8.57 7.62 9.63
N ASP A 31 8.40 8.34 8.54
CA ASP A 31 8.80 9.75 8.42
C ASP A 31 7.91 10.64 9.29
N LEU A 32 6.61 10.35 9.35
CA LEU A 32 5.66 11.04 10.23
C LEU A 32 6.01 10.89 11.72
N LEU A 33 6.51 9.72 12.13
CA LEU A 33 6.96 9.51 13.51
C LEU A 33 8.17 10.39 13.85
N LYS A 34 9.06 10.60 12.87
CA LYS A 34 10.27 11.45 13.01
C LYS A 34 9.99 12.93 12.76
N SER A 35 8.82 13.31 12.24
CA SER A 35 8.51 14.69 11.90
C SER A 35 8.37 15.57 13.16
N GLY A 36 8.55 16.88 13.01
CA GLY A 36 8.29 17.86 14.06
C GLY A 36 6.80 18.26 14.17
N GLU A 37 5.89 17.56 13.49
CA GLU A 37 4.47 17.95 13.43
C GLU A 37 3.77 17.83 14.79
N SER A 38 2.73 18.63 14.98
CA SER A 38 1.91 18.60 16.20
C SER A 38 1.26 17.23 16.38
N LYS A 39 1.01 16.83 17.63
CA LYS A 39 0.41 15.52 17.97
C LYS A 39 -0.92 15.29 17.24
N LEU A 40 -1.77 16.32 17.16
CA LEU A 40 -3.05 16.23 16.46
C LEU A 40 -2.88 15.92 14.96
N VAL A 41 -1.96 16.64 14.30
CA VAL A 41 -1.65 16.45 12.88
C VAL A 41 -1.04 15.07 12.64
N LYS A 42 -0.11 14.64 13.51
CA LYS A 42 0.46 13.29 13.47
C LYS A 42 -0.62 12.22 13.59
N THR A 43 -1.53 12.32 14.56
CA THR A 43 -2.61 11.34 14.73
C THR A 43 -3.52 11.29 13.50
N GLN A 44 -3.87 12.44 12.92
CA GLN A 44 -4.71 12.49 11.73
C GLN A 44 -4.02 11.85 10.51
N ARG A 45 -2.77 12.23 10.23
CA ARG A 45 -1.99 11.67 9.11
C ARG A 45 -1.69 10.19 9.30
N GLN A 46 -1.38 9.77 10.52
CA GLN A 46 -1.13 8.36 10.84
C GLN A 46 -2.37 7.52 10.55
N LYS A 47 -3.57 7.99 10.91
CA LYS A 47 -4.83 7.34 10.57
C LYS A 47 -5.03 7.25 9.06
N GLN A 48 -4.77 8.33 8.32
CA GLN A 48 -4.88 8.34 6.86
C GLN A 48 -3.93 7.34 6.20
N TYR A 49 -2.67 7.30 6.62
CA TYR A 49 -1.69 6.36 6.08
C TYR A 49 -2.03 4.91 6.44
N HIS A 50 -2.50 4.65 7.67
CA HIS A 50 -2.96 3.32 8.06
C HIS A 50 -4.14 2.85 7.20
N MET A 51 -5.15 3.69 6.98
CA MET A 51 -6.28 3.32 6.10
C MET A 51 -5.79 2.97 4.69
N LYS A 52 -4.85 3.74 4.14
CA LYS A 52 -4.29 3.46 2.82
C LYS A 52 -3.48 2.16 2.79
N ILE A 53 -2.72 1.87 3.84
CA ILE A 53 -2.00 0.59 3.97
C ILE A 53 -3.00 -0.57 4.00
N THR A 54 -4.06 -0.49 4.81
CA THR A 54 -5.09 -1.54 4.87
C THR A 54 -5.80 -1.73 3.53
N GLU A 55 -6.13 -0.65 2.82
CA GLU A 55 -6.72 -0.70 1.48
C GLU A 55 -5.80 -1.43 0.49
N LEU A 56 -4.51 -1.08 0.46
CA LEU A 56 -3.51 -1.70 -0.41
C LEU A 56 -3.27 -3.18 -0.07
N GLN A 57 -3.25 -3.52 1.22
CA GLN A 57 -3.15 -4.92 1.66
C GLN A 57 -4.36 -5.74 1.22
N GLY A 58 -5.57 -5.17 1.31
CA GLY A 58 -6.78 -5.82 0.81
C GLY A 58 -6.69 -6.10 -0.70
N LYS A 59 -6.28 -5.10 -1.50
CA LYS A 59 -6.09 -5.29 -2.96
C LYS A 59 -5.07 -6.39 -3.27
N LEU A 60 -3.95 -6.43 -2.55
CA LEU A 60 -2.94 -7.48 -2.70
C LEU A 60 -3.47 -8.87 -2.33
N GLU A 61 -4.27 -8.98 -1.27
CA GLU A 61 -4.91 -10.24 -0.89
C GLU A 61 -5.89 -10.73 -1.98
N HIS A 62 -6.65 -9.81 -2.60
CA HIS A 62 -7.56 -10.14 -3.68
C HIS A 62 -6.86 -10.57 -4.97
N LEU A 63 -5.65 -10.06 -5.25
CA LEU A 63 -4.85 -10.48 -6.42
C LEU A 63 -4.16 -11.84 -6.23
N GLY A 64 -3.97 -12.28 -4.98
CA GLY A 64 -3.34 -13.56 -4.65
C GLY A 64 -4.30 -14.74 -4.43
N LYS A 65 -5.62 -14.50 -4.52
CA LYS A 65 -6.69 -15.52 -4.43
C LYS A 65 -7.09 -16.02 -5.81
#